data_AF-A0A2E0GMV4-F1
#
_entry.id   AF-A0A2E0GMV4-F1
#
_cell.length_a   1.000
_cell.length_b   1.000
_cell.length_c   1.000
_cell.angle_alpha   90.00
_cell.angle_beta   90.00
_cell.angle_gamma   90.00
#
_symmetry.space_group_name_H-M   'P 1'
#
loop_
_entity.id
_entity.type
_entity.pdbx_description
1 polymer ?
#
loop_
_entity_poly.entity_id
_entity_poly.type
_entity_poly.pdbx_seq_one_letter_code
_entity_poly.pdbx_strand_id
1 'polypeptide(L)'
;MYKIIFFIISMLLSISLVGIVVLNNAHILLNIYFHQVEVTIGMAIVLSVIVGSIVSFIFIGSLILFYRGKYVKLKKENEIVKKEVQNLRKIPMQE
;
A
#
# COMPACT_ATOMS: atom_id res chain seq x y z
N MET A 1 5.70 -18.86 -13.89
CA MET A 1 6.97 -18.44 -14.53
C MET A 1 7.02 -16.93 -14.74
N TYR A 2 6.02 -16.30 -15.35
CA TYR A 2 6.01 -14.84 -15.61
C TYR A 2 6.21 -13.94 -14.37
N LYS A 3 5.64 -14.31 -13.21
CA LYS A 3 5.81 -13.56 -11.95
C LYS A 3 7.26 -13.53 -11.46
N ILE A 4 7.99 -14.64 -11.60
CA ILE A 4 9.40 -14.76 -11.19
C ILE A 4 10.29 -13.98 -12.15
N ILE A 5 10.02 -14.09 -13.45
CA ILE A 5 10.75 -13.32 -14.48
C ILE A 5 10.55 -11.81 -14.26
N PHE A 6 9.31 -11.38 -14.02
CA PHE A 6 8.99 -9.99 -13.71
C PHE A 6 9.71 -9.51 -12.44
N PHE A 7 9.73 -10.33 -11.39
CA PHE A 7 10.45 -10.02 -10.16
C PHE A 7 11.95 -9.84 -10.41
N ILE A 8 12.59 -10.76 -11.16
CA ILE A 8 14.02 -10.69 -11.48
C ILE A 8 14.33 -9.44 -12.32
N ILE A 9 13.51 -9.14 -13.34
CA ILE A 9 13.66 -7.93 -14.16
C ILE A 9 13.53 -6.68 -13.28
N SER A 10 12.51 -6.62 -12.43
CA SER A 10 12.30 -5.49 -11.52
C SER A 10 13.47 -5.30 -10.55
N MET A 11 14.03 -6.39 -10.04
CA MET A 11 15.21 -6.37 -9.17
C MET A 11 16.44 -5.82 -9.91
N LEU A 12 16.74 -6.34 -11.11
CA LEU A 12 17.85 -5.87 -11.94
C LEU A 12 17.72 -4.39 -12.30
N LEU A 13 16.50 -3.96 -12.66
CA LEU A 13 16.21 -2.58 -13.03
C LEU A 13 16.39 -1.64 -11.83
N SER A 14 15.95 -2.07 -10.64
CA SER A 14 16.14 -1.31 -9.40
C SER A 14 17.63 -1.13 -9.06
N ILE A 15 18.43 -2.19 -9.16
CA ILE A 15 19.88 -2.14 -8.90
C ILE A 15 20.57 -1.22 -9.93
N SER A 16 20.21 -1.33 -11.21
CA SER A 16 20.77 -0.50 -12.28
C SER A 16 20.46 0.99 -12.07
N LEU A 17 19.21 1.32 -11.71
CA LEU A 17 18.80 2.70 -11.43
C LEU A 17 19.57 3.29 -10.25
N VAL A 18 19.74 2.53 -9.16
CA VAL A 18 20.56 2.96 -8.01
C VAL A 18 22.02 3.18 -8.42
N GLY A 19 22.58 2.28 -9.25
CA GLY A 19 23.94 2.42 -9.76
C GLY A 19 24.14 3.70 -10.59
N ILE A 20 23.23 3.98 -11.53
CA ILE A 20 23.25 5.19 -12.36
C ILE A 20 23.14 6.45 -11.51
N VAL A 21 22.29 6.41 -10.48
CA VAL A 21 22.09 7.49 -9.51
C VAL A 21 23.37 7.79 -8.71
N VAL A 22 24.07 6.75 -8.24
CA VAL A 22 25.30 6.91 -7.43
C VAL A 22 26.46 7.38 -8.28
N LEU A 23 26.53 6.96 -9.54
CA LEU A 23 27.58 7.40 -10.48
C LEU A 23 27.38 8.84 -10.98
N ASN A 24 26.22 9.44 -10.71
CA ASN A 24 25.93 10.82 -11.09
C ASN A 24 26.40 11.80 -10.01
N ASN A 25 27.48 12.53 -10.31
CA ASN A 25 28.06 13.56 -9.44
C ASN A 25 27.39 14.94 -9.57
N ALA A 26 26.19 15.03 -10.13
CA ALA A 26 25.46 16.29 -10.15
C ALA A 26 24.90 16.60 -8.76
N HIS A 27 25.41 17.67 -8.15
CA HIS A 27 24.97 18.17 -6.85
C HIS A 27 23.83 19.19 -7.01
N ILE A 28 22.90 19.17 -6.06
CA ILE A 28 21.84 20.16 -5.90
C ILE A 28 21.79 20.64 -4.45
N LEU A 29 21.38 21.90 -4.28
CA LEU A 29 21.08 22.47 -2.97
C LEU A 29 19.62 22.16 -2.63
N LEU A 30 19.41 21.27 -1.67
CA LEU A 30 18.09 20.96 -1.14
C LEU A 30 17.76 21.94 -0.01
N ASN A 31 16.81 22.85 -0.27
CA ASN A 31 16.36 23.81 0.74
C ASN A 31 15.17 23.25 1.54
N ILE A 32 15.41 22.91 2.81
CA ILE A 32 14.43 22.33 3.72
C ILE A 32 13.83 23.39 4.65
N TYR A 33 13.51 24.57 4.11
CA TYR A 33 12.97 25.77 4.76
C TYR A 33 13.86 26.38 5.86
N PHE A 34 14.38 25.58 6.79
CA PHE A 34 15.25 25.96 7.89
C PHE A 34 16.74 25.66 7.64
N HIS A 35 17.06 24.82 6.64
CA HIS A 35 18.43 24.41 6.35
C HIS A 35 18.64 24.07 4.88
N GLN A 36 19.82 24.36 4.34
CA GLN A 36 20.20 23.95 2.99
C GLN A 36 21.22 22.82 3.08
N VAL A 37 20.92 21.69 2.44
CA VAL A 37 21.81 20.53 2.39
C VAL A 37 22.21 20.29 0.95
N GLU A 38 23.50 20.20 0.70
CA GLU A 38 24.01 19.78 -0.61
C GLU A 38 23.96 18.26 -0.72
N VAL A 39 23.20 17.76 -1.70
CA VAL A 39 23.04 16.33 -1.97
C VAL A 39 23.18 16.08 -3.46
N THR A 40 23.56 14.87 -3.85
CA THR A 40 23.49 14.49 -5.27
C THR A 40 22.03 14.37 -5.69
N ILE A 41 21.73 14.72 -6.94
CA ILE A 41 20.39 14.57 -7.54
C ILE A 41 19.90 13.13 -7.36
N GLY A 42 20.79 12.18 -7.59
CA GLY A 42 20.46 10.78 -7.45
C GLY A 42 20.00 10.42 -6.02
N MET A 43 20.71 10.90 -4.99
CA MET A 43 20.31 10.69 -3.60
C MET A 43 18.94 11.32 -3.28
N ALA A 44 18.68 12.52 -3.78
CA ALA A 44 17.39 13.19 -3.59
C ALA A 44 16.23 12.42 -4.24
N ILE A 45 16.41 11.88 -5.44
CA ILE A 45 15.41 11.06 -6.14
C ILE A 45 15.14 9.77 -5.36
N VAL A 46 16.19 9.05 -4.95
CA VAL A 46 16.05 7.79 -4.20
C VAL A 46 15.32 8.02 -2.88
N LEU A 47 15.69 9.04 -2.12
CA LEU A 47 15.01 9.39 -0.87
C LEU A 47 13.54 9.74 -1.10
N SER A 48 13.24 10.50 -2.15
CA SER A 48 11.85 10.85 -2.50
C SER A 48 11.01 9.61 -2.81
N VAL A 49 11.56 8.65 -3.56
CA VAL A 49 10.89 7.38 -3.88
C VAL A 49 10.69 6.54 -2.62
N ILE A 50 11.69 6.44 -1.75
CA ILE A 50 11.59 5.70 -0.48
C ILE A 50 10.48 6.30 0.38
N VAL A 51 10.47 7.61 0.59
CA VAL A 51 9.45 8.31 1.38
C VAL A 51 8.06 8.09 0.78
N GLY A 52 7.90 8.30 -0.53
CA GLY A 52 6.61 8.08 -1.21
C GLY A 52 6.12 6.63 -1.12
N SER A 53 7.05 5.67 -1.18
CA SER A 53 6.74 4.24 -1.06
C SER A 53 6.27 3.88 0.36
N ILE A 54 6.94 4.41 1.39
CA ILE A 54 6.54 4.21 2.80
C ILE A 54 5.15 4.79 3.05
N VAL A 55 4.91 6.03 2.63
CA VAL A 55 3.59 6.69 2.77
C VAL A 55 2.51 5.87 2.08
N SER A 56 2.77 5.40 0.86
CA SER A 56 1.84 4.58 0.08
C SER A 56 1.56 3.23 0.77
N PHE A 57 2.57 2.58 1.33
CA PHE A 57 2.43 1.32 2.07
C PHE A 57 1.55 1.49 3.31
N ILE A 58 1.78 2.55 4.09
CA ILE A 58 0.97 2.87 5.28
C ILE A 58 -0.48 3.14 4.87
N PHE A 59 -0.68 3.95 3.82
CA PHE A 59 -2.01 4.29 3.33
C PHE A 59 -2.79 3.03 2.88
N ILE A 60 -2.20 2.21 2.02
CA ILE A 60 -2.82 0.96 1.54
C ILE A 60 -3.08 -0.01 2.69
N GLY A 61 -2.11 -0.17 3.60
CA GLY A 61 -2.26 -1.02 4.79
C GLY A 61 -3.44 -0.60 5.66
N SER A 62 -3.57 0.72 5.92
CA SER A 62 -4.69 1.26 6.70
C SER A 62 -6.04 1.01 6.03
N LEU A 63 -6.09 1.12 4.70
CA LEU A 63 -7.28 0.92 3.89
C LEU A 63 -7.72 -0.55 3.93
N ILE A 64 -6.78 -1.48 3.80
CA ILE A 64 -7.03 -2.93 3.92
C ILE A 64 -7.61 -3.26 5.30
N LEU A 65 -7.00 -2.77 6.38
CA LEU A 65 -7.47 -3.03 7.74
C LEU A 65 -8.88 -2.47 7.97
N PHE A 66 -9.14 -1.25 7.51
CA PHE A 66 -10.45 -0.62 7.59
C PHE A 66 -11.54 -1.43 6.90
N TYR A 67 -11.31 -1.83 5.64
CA TYR A 67 -12.29 -2.61 4.89
C TYR A 67 -12.46 -4.03 5.43
N ARG A 68 -11.40 -4.64 5.96
CA ARG A 68 -11.50 -5.94 6.64
C ARG A 68 -12.39 -5.85 7.88
N GLY A 69 -12.25 -4.79 8.69
CA GLY A 69 -13.10 -4.53 9.85
C GLY A 69 -14.57 -4.38 9.45
N LYS A 70 -14.84 -3.56 8.41
CA LYS A 70 -16.21 -3.42 7.86
C LYS A 70 -16.78 -4.74 7.37
N TYR A 71 -16.00 -5.51 6.61
CA TYR A 71 -16.42 -6.81 6.10
C TYR A 71 -16.83 -7.77 7.22
N VAL A 72 -16.02 -7.89 8.28
CA VAL A 72 -16.34 -8.77 9.41
C VAL A 72 -17.64 -8.33 10.11
N LYS A 73 -17.83 -7.01 10.31
CA LYS A 73 -19.06 -6.48 10.89
C LYS A 73 -20.29 -6.79 10.04
N LEU A 74 -20.25 -6.47 8.74
CA LEU A 74 -21.36 -6.72 7.81
C LEU A 74 -21.66 -8.21 7.68
N LYS A 75 -20.63 -9.07 7.69
CA LYS A 75 -20.82 -10.52 7.65
C LYS A 75 -21.61 -11.02 8.87
N LYS A 76 -21.26 -10.54 10.07
CA LYS A 76 -21.95 -10.90 11.31
C LYS A 76 -23.41 -10.43 11.31
N GLU A 77 -23.66 -9.19 10.89
CA GLU A 77 -25.02 -8.65 10.77
C GLU A 77 -25.86 -9.47 9.78
N ASN A 78 -25.31 -9.82 8.63
CA ASN A 78 -25.99 -10.63 7.62
C ASN A 78 -26.30 -12.05 8.14
N GLU A 79 -25.39 -12.68 8.89
CA GLU A 79 -25.65 -13.98 9.51
C GLU A 79 -26.80 -13.94 10.53
N ILE A 80 -26.94 -12.85 11.29
CA ILE A 80 -28.05 -12.65 12.23
C ILE A 80 -29.37 -12.49 11.46
N VAL A 81 -29.41 -11.58 10.49
CA VAL A 81 -30.61 -11.34 9.66
C VAL A 81 -31.04 -12.62 8.95
N LYS A 82 -30.10 -13.40 8.43
CA LYS A 82 -30.41 -14.68 7.77
C LYS A 82 -31.07 -15.68 8.73
N LYS A 83 -30.63 -15.74 9.99
CA LYS A 83 -31.24 -16.58 11.02
C LYS A 83 -32.65 -16.08 11.39
N GLU A 84 -32.84 -14.77 11.53
CA GLU A 84 -34.15 -14.18 11.82
C GLU A 84 -35.17 -14.49 10.71
N VAL A 85 -34.78 -14.30 9.44
CA VAL A 85 -35.63 -14.64 8.29
C VAL A 85 -35.96 -16.13 8.27
N GLN A 86 -35.01 -17.00 8.59
CA GLN A 86 -35.27 -18.44 8.68
C GLN A 86 -36.21 -18.79 9.83
N ASN A 87 -36.09 -18.13 10.98
CA ASN A 87 -36.98 -18.33 12.11
C ASN A 87 -38.41 -17.86 11.80
N LEU A 88 -38.56 -16.69 11.18
CA LEU A 88 -39.85 -16.17 10.71
C LEU A 88 -40.53 -17.10 9.69
N ARG A 89 -39.76 -17.71 8.78
CA ARG A 89 -40.27 -18.71 7.83
C ARG A 89 -40.70 -20.04 8.47
N LYS A 90 -40.26 -20.32 9.71
CA LYS A 90 -40.57 -21.58 10.42
C LYS A 90 -41.80 -21.50 11.30
N ILE A 91 -42.12 -20.32 11.84
CA ILE A 91 -43.42 -19.66 11.69
C ILE A 91 -44.63 -20.48 11.18
N PRO A 92 -45.22 -21.49 11.84
CA PRO A 92 -46.46 -22.07 11.32
C PRO A 92 -47.51 -20.95 11.23
N MET A 93 -48.15 -20.77 10.06
CA MET A 93 -49.25 -19.83 9.93
C MET A 93 -50.34 -20.27 10.91
N GLN A 94 -50.64 -19.41 11.89
CA GLN A 94 -51.80 -19.60 12.75
C GLN A 94 -53.01 -19.26 11.88
N GLU A 95 -53.80 -20.29 11.57
CA GLU A 95 -55.20 -20.14 11.12
C GLU A 95 -56.05 -19.51 12.23
#